data_AF-J2KWR7-F1
#
_entry.id   AF-J2KWR7-F1
#
_cell.length_a   1.000
_cell.length_b   1.000
_cell.length_c   1.000
_cell.angle_alpha   90.00
_cell.angle_beta   90.00
_cell.angle_gamma   90.00
#
_symmetry.space_group_name_H-M   'P 1'
#
loop_
_entity.id
_entity.type
_entity.pdbx_description
1 polymer ?
#
loop_
_entity_poly.entity_id
_entity_poly.type
_entity_poly.pdbx_seq_one_letter_code
_entity_poly.pdbx_strand_id
1 'polypeptide(L)' 'GLPRPPRLARGNAREALPPVLLSFMSESRRLDNSRLKRELRLRLRYPTVEIGLREH' A
#
# COMPACT_ATOMS: atom_id res chain seq x y z
N GLY A 1 9.69 15.04 0.76
CA GLY A 1 8.49 14.25 0.49
C GLY A 1 7.39 15.07 -0.16
N LEU A 2 6.58 14.41 -0.99
CA LEU A 2 5.39 14.98 -1.64
C LEU A 2 4.35 15.43 -0.60
N PRO A 3 3.49 16.43 -0.92
CA PRO A 3 2.41 16.84 -0.04
C PRO A 3 1.49 15.65 0.26
N ARG A 4 1.01 15.58 1.51
CA ARG A 4 0.08 14.52 1.92
C ARG A 4 -1.18 14.61 1.03
N PRO A 5 -1.56 13.53 0.33
CA PRO A 5 -2.74 13.57 -0.52
C PRO A 5 -4.00 13.79 0.32
N PRO A 6 -5.03 14.43 -0.26
CA PRO A 6 -6.31 14.62 0.42
C PRO A 6 -6.91 13.28 0.82
N ARG A 7 -7.57 13.24 1.97
CA ARG A 7 -8.30 12.04 2.40
C ARG A 7 -9.57 11.91 1.56
N LEU A 8 -9.80 10.73 1.03
CA LEU A 8 -10.95 10.40 0.20
C LEU A 8 -11.72 9.24 0.82
N ALA A 9 -13.02 9.41 1.03
CA ALA A 9 -13.89 8.32 1.48
C ALA A 9 -14.04 7.29 0.37
N ARG A 10 -14.13 6.00 0.73
CA ARG A 10 -14.20 4.90 -0.25
C ARG A 10 -15.44 4.99 -1.15
N GLY A 11 -16.56 5.51 -0.66
CA GLY A 11 -17.78 5.75 -1.45
C GLY A 11 -17.56 6.75 -2.58
N ASN A 12 -16.75 7.79 -2.33
CA ASN A 12 -16.49 8.88 -3.29
C ASN A 12 -15.35 8.53 -4.27
N ALA A 13 -14.71 7.37 -4.09
CA ALA A 13 -13.55 6.99 -4.88
C ALA A 13 -13.87 6.85 -6.37
N ARG A 14 -15.08 6.38 -6.71
CA ARG A 14 -15.50 6.18 -8.10
C ARG A 14 -15.58 7.48 -8.92
N GLU A 15 -15.90 8.59 -8.26
CA GLU A 15 -16.06 9.89 -8.90
C GLU A 15 -14.73 10.66 -8.99
N ALA A 16 -13.85 10.47 -8.01
CA ALA A 16 -12.62 11.26 -7.87
C ALA A 16 -11.36 10.58 -8.44
N LEU A 17 -11.39 9.28 -8.74
CA LEU A 17 -10.22 8.53 -9.20
C LEU A 17 -10.38 8.01 -10.64
N PRO A 18 -9.29 7.95 -11.42
CA PRO A 18 -9.31 7.31 -12.73
C PRO A 18 -9.75 5.83 -12.65
N PRO A 19 -10.56 5.33 -13.61
CA PRO A 19 -11.07 3.95 -13.59
C PRO A 19 -9.99 2.87 -13.49
N VAL A 20 -8.86 3.05 -14.18
CA VAL A 20 -7.73 2.11 -14.13
C VAL A 20 -7.14 2.00 -12.72
N LEU A 21 -7.01 3.13 -12.02
CA LEU A 21 -6.52 3.15 -10.64
C LEU A 21 -7.50 2.45 -9.70
N LEU A 22 -8.81 2.65 -9.90
CA LEU A 22 -9.84 1.97 -9.12
C LEU A 22 -9.83 0.45 -9.33
N SER A 23 -9.63 -0.02 -10.57
CA SER A 23 -9.50 -1.45 -10.87
C SER A 23 -8.34 -2.06 -10.09
N PHE A 24 -7.16 -1.43 -10.20
CA PHE A 24 -5.97 -1.86 -9.48
C PHE A 24 -6.18 -1.92 -7.95
N MET A 25 -6.76 -0.88 -7.36
CA MET A 25 -7.04 -0.85 -5.92
C MET A 25 -8.07 -1.91 -5.49
N SER A 26 -8.99 -2.30 -6.38
CA SER A 26 -10.04 -3.29 -6.10
C SER A 26 -9.54 -4.72 -6.26
N GLU A 27 -8.56 -4.95 -7.12
CA GLU A 27 -7.93 -6.26 -7.35
C GLU A 27 -6.78 -6.55 -6.38
N SER A 28 -6.27 -5.51 -5.71
CA SER A 28 -5.21 -5.62 -4.71
C SER A 28 -5.61 -6.57 -3.58
N ARG A 29 -4.72 -7.52 -3.27
CA ARG A 29 -4.94 -8.59 -2.28
C ARG A 29 -3.84 -8.58 -1.22
N ARG A 30 -4.21 -8.94 0.00
CA ARG A 30 -3.25 -9.15 1.08
C ARG A 30 -2.52 -10.47 0.84
N LEU A 31 -1.20 -10.42 0.77
CA LEU A 31 -0.36 -11.60 0.67
C LEU A 31 0.11 -12.03 2.06
N ASP A 32 0.08 -13.34 2.32
CA ASP A 32 0.75 -13.90 3.50
C ASP A 32 2.27 -13.84 3.30
N ASN A 33 2.98 -13.39 4.33
CA ASN A 33 4.44 -13.29 4.31
C ASN A 33 5.11 -14.24 5.33
N SER A 34 4.39 -15.23 5.84
CA SER A 34 4.87 -16.12 6.89
C SER A 34 6.09 -16.91 6.42
N ARG A 35 6.07 -17.43 5.18
CA ARG A 35 7.20 -18.17 4.61
C ARG A 35 8.43 -17.29 4.41
N LEU A 36 8.26 -16.08 3.89
CA LEU A 36 9.35 -15.10 3.73
C LEU A 36 10.06 -14.81 5.06
N LYS A 37 9.29 -14.69 6.14
CA LYS A 37 9.83 -14.40 7.48
C LYS A 37 10.44 -15.62 8.17
N ARG A 38 9.81 -16.80 8.05
CA ARG A 38 10.20 -18.01 8.78
C ARG A 38 11.24 -18.85 8.07
N GLU A 39 11.07 -19.07 6.77
CA GLU A 39 11.93 -19.92 5.96
C GLU A 39 13.14 -19.14 5.45
N LEU A 40 12.88 -18.02 4.77
CA LEU A 40 13.96 -17.21 4.17
C LEU A 40 14.62 -16.25 5.16
N ARG A 41 14.01 -16.04 6.33
CA ARG A 41 14.52 -15.19 7.43
C ARG A 41 14.93 -13.79 6.98
N LEU A 42 14.13 -13.18 6.08
CA LEU A 42 14.41 -11.86 5.54
C LEU A 42 14.45 -10.79 6.64
N ARG A 43 15.47 -9.92 6.60
CA ARG A 43 15.52 -8.67 7.37
C ARG A 43 15.04 -7.54 6.48
N LEU A 44 13.78 -7.13 6.66
CA LEU A 44 13.18 -6.05 5.87
C LEU A 44 13.82 -4.70 6.25
N ARG A 45 14.31 -3.95 5.26
CA ARG A 45 14.76 -2.57 5.44
C ARG A 45 13.62 -1.66 5.91
N TYR A 46 12.40 -1.90 5.43
CA TYR A 46 11.19 -1.18 5.80
C TYR A 46 10.12 -2.17 6.32
N PRO A 47 10.16 -2.56 7.61
CA PRO A 47 9.25 -3.57 8.14
C PRO A 47 7.82 -3.06 8.33
N THR A 48 7.63 -1.74 8.34
CA THR A 48 6.32 -1.08 8.39
C THR A 48 6.22 -0.04 7.28
N VAL A 49 4.99 0.24 6.84
CA VAL A 49 4.71 1.26 5.82
C VAL A 49 5.18 2.64 6.29
N GLU A 50 5.01 2.94 7.58
CA GLU A 50 5.44 4.21 8.16
C GLU A 50 6.93 4.47 8.00
N ILE A 51 7.77 3.46 8.26
CA ILE A 51 9.23 3.60 8.09
C ILE A 51 9.56 3.83 6.61
N GLY A 52 8.95 3.07 5.70
CA GLY A 52 9.17 3.24 4.26
C GLY A 52 8.75 4.61 3.71
N LEU A 53 7.71 5.22 4.26
CA LEU A 53 7.25 6.55 3.84
C LEU A 53 8.04 7.71 4.45
N ARG A 54 8.79 7.50 5.53
CA ARG A 54 9.63 8.53 6.14
C ARG A 54 10.95 8.74 5.39
N GLU A 55 11.44 7.74 4.67
CA GLU A 55 12.72 7.80 3.93
C GLU A 55 12.59 8.29 2.47
N HIS A 56 11.42 8.81 2.08
CA HIS A 56 11.10 9.34 0.73
C HIS A 56 10.51 10.77 0.80
#